data_AF-A0A9E1S2G3-F1
#
_entry.id   AF-A0A9E1S2G3-F1
#
_cell.length_a   1.000
_cell.length_b   1.000
_cell.length_c   1.000
_cell.angle_alpha   90.00
_cell.angle_beta   90.00
_cell.angle_gamma   90.00
#
_symmetry.space_group_name_H-M   'P 1'
#
loop_
_entity.id
_entity.type
_entity.pdbx_description
1 polymer ?
#
loop_
_entity_poly.entity_id
_entity_poly.type
_entity_poly.pdbx_seq_one_letter_code
_entity_poly.pdbx_strand_id
1 'polypeptide(L)'
;MTLNSKNILPITVTAFFPWIIKVALLSLIMGFPHTLFVAAHYILIFLLFAAAFTLYFQSHKQQEPFVVMVVAMASMVVFELVYFLYFYSGTFWFLTYVDWIVPAFLIASVIHGTGVLVTKE
;
A
#
# COMPACT_ATOMS: atom_id res chain seq x y z
N MET A 1 7.21 14.10 18.18
CA MET A 1 7.51 14.66 16.84
C MET A 1 6.20 15.10 16.22
N THR A 2 6.05 16.38 15.87
CA THR A 2 4.78 16.93 15.36
C THR A 2 4.59 16.59 13.89
N LEU A 3 3.48 15.90 13.59
CA LEU A 3 3.04 15.62 12.23
C LEU A 3 2.75 16.96 11.54
N ASN A 4 3.63 17.42 10.65
CA ASN A 4 3.38 18.62 9.87
C ASN A 4 2.35 18.27 8.80
N SER A 5 1.22 18.97 8.75
CA SER A 5 0.16 18.75 7.76
C SER A 5 0.68 18.78 6.32
N LYS A 6 1.77 19.53 6.07
CA LYS A 6 2.47 19.58 4.77
C LYS A 6 3.03 18.22 4.30
N ASN A 7 3.27 17.29 5.22
CA ASN A 7 3.84 15.98 4.89
C ASN A 7 2.76 14.92 4.60
N ILE A 8 1.49 15.17 4.95
CA ILE A 8 0.41 14.17 4.77
C ILE A 8 0.08 13.97 3.30
N LEU A 9 -0.08 15.07 2.56
CA LEU A 9 -0.46 15.04 1.14
C LEU A 9 0.52 14.22 0.27
N PRO A 10 1.85 14.46 0.31
CA PRO A 10 2.77 13.68 -0.52
C PRO A 10 2.76 12.19 -0.15
N ILE A 11 2.67 11.82 1.13
CA ILE A 11 2.54 10.41 1.56
C ILE A 11 1.26 9.79 0.97
N THR A 12 0.14 10.51 1.07
CA THR A 12 -1.17 10.07 0.57
C THR A 12 -1.12 9.82 -0.95
N VAL A 13 -0.54 10.76 -1.70
CA VAL A 13 -0.36 10.66 -3.15
C VAL A 13 0.57 9.51 -3.51
N THR A 14 1.69 9.34 -2.79
CA THR A 14 2.61 8.22 -2.98
C THR A 14 1.95 6.87 -2.70
N ALA A 15 1.05 6.77 -1.72
CA ALA A 15 0.29 5.55 -1.45
C ALA A 15 -0.81 5.28 -2.51
N PHE A 16 -1.42 6.33 -3.07
CA PHE A 16 -2.52 6.22 -4.01
C PHE A 16 -2.11 5.55 -5.34
N PHE A 17 -0.96 5.91 -5.91
CA PHE A 17 -0.50 5.36 -7.19
C PHE A 17 -0.26 3.83 -7.16
N PRO A 18 0.56 3.25 -6.26
CA PRO A 18 0.72 1.81 -6.18
C PRO A 18 -0.59 1.11 -5.83
N TRP A 19 -1.47 1.75 -5.05
CA TRP A 19 -2.80 1.21 -4.77
C TRP A 19 -3.69 1.10 -6.02
N ILE A 20 -3.83 2.17 -6.80
CA ILE A 20 -4.69 2.13 -8.00
C ILE A 20 -4.11 1.20 -9.07
N ILE A 21 -2.78 1.18 -9.22
CA ILE A 21 -2.09 0.24 -10.11
C ILE A 21 -2.32 -1.21 -9.66
N LYS A 22 -2.22 -1.49 -8.34
CA LYS A 22 -2.55 -2.80 -7.77
C LYS A 22 -3.97 -3.20 -8.13
N VAL A 23 -4.97 -2.35 -7.87
CA VAL A 23 -6.38 -2.64 -8.18
C VAL A 23 -6.59 -2.94 -9.66
N ALA A 24 -6.00 -2.13 -10.54
CA ALA A 24 -6.09 -2.34 -11.99
C ALA A 24 -5.47 -3.67 -12.42
N LEU A 25 -4.29 -4.02 -11.93
CA LEU A 25 -3.60 -5.26 -12.29
C LEU A 25 -4.25 -6.51 -11.69
N LEU A 26 -4.83 -6.42 -10.49
CA LEU A 26 -5.59 -7.53 -9.90
C LEU A 26 -6.79 -7.93 -10.77
N SER A 27 -7.42 -6.96 -11.44
CA SER A 27 -8.54 -7.25 -12.35
C SER A 27 -8.12 -8.12 -13.54
N LEU A 28 -6.86 -8.01 -14.00
CA LEU A 28 -6.32 -8.80 -15.11
C LEU A 28 -6.03 -10.26 -14.72
N ILE A 29 -5.84 -10.54 -13.44
CA ILE A 29 -5.46 -11.88 -12.95
C ILE A 29 -6.59 -12.61 -12.20
N MET A 30 -7.82 -12.07 -12.22
CA MET A 30 -8.98 -12.69 -11.53
C MET A 30 -9.30 -14.12 -12.00
N GLY A 31 -8.86 -14.50 -13.20
CA GLY A 31 -9.03 -15.86 -13.72
C GLY A 31 -8.00 -16.88 -13.23
N PHE A 32 -7.02 -16.47 -12.42
CA PHE A 32 -5.97 -17.36 -11.95
C PHE A 32 -6.48 -18.35 -10.89
N PRO A 33 -5.88 -19.55 -10.79
CA PRO A 33 -6.05 -20.40 -9.61
C PRO A 33 -5.73 -19.64 -8.33
N HIS A 34 -6.50 -19.88 -7.26
CA HIS A 34 -6.40 -19.14 -6.00
C HIS A 34 -4.97 -18.96 -5.48
N THR A 35 -4.15 -20.02 -5.46
CA THR A 35 -2.76 -19.95 -5.01
C THR A 35 -1.90 -19.00 -5.84
N LEU A 36 -2.07 -18.99 -7.16
CA LEU A 36 -1.34 -18.10 -8.07
C LEU A 36 -1.83 -16.66 -7.93
N PHE A 37 -3.13 -16.47 -7.74
CA PHE A 37 -3.72 -15.16 -7.47
C PHE A 37 -3.13 -14.54 -6.19
N VAL A 38 -3.11 -15.30 -5.09
CA VAL A 38 -2.55 -14.83 -3.80
C VAL A 38 -1.05 -14.52 -3.92
N ALA A 39 -0.27 -15.41 -4.54
CA ALA A 39 1.16 -15.19 -4.74
C ALA A 39 1.43 -13.92 -5.59
N ALA A 40 0.72 -13.78 -6.71
CA ALA A 40 0.82 -12.60 -7.58
C ALA A 40 0.42 -11.32 -6.84
N HIS A 41 -0.65 -11.36 -6.04
CA HIS A 41 -1.11 -10.23 -5.23
C HIS A 41 -0.02 -9.76 -4.24
N TYR A 42 0.62 -10.69 -3.53
CA TYR A 42 1.67 -10.35 -2.55
C TYR A 42 2.92 -9.79 -3.23
N ILE A 43 3.37 -10.42 -4.32
CA ILE A 43 4.51 -9.92 -5.10
C ILE A 43 4.21 -8.52 -5.62
N LEU A 44 3.01 -8.30 -6.14
CA LEU A 44 2.61 -7.01 -6.70
C LEU A 44 2.59 -5.91 -5.64
N ILE A 45 2.01 -6.19 -4.47
CA ILE A 45 2.03 -5.28 -3.33
C ILE A 45 3.47 -4.93 -2.96
N PHE A 46 4.32 -5.96 -2.77
CA PHE A 46 5.69 -5.75 -2.34
C PHE A 46 6.44 -4.84 -3.32
N LEU A 47 6.41 -5.16 -4.61
CA LEU A 47 7.15 -4.43 -5.63
C LEU A 47 6.64 -2.99 -5.80
N LEU A 48 5.32 -2.80 -5.90
CA LEU A 48 4.74 -1.47 -6.13
C LEU A 48 5.01 -0.53 -4.95
N PHE A 49 4.77 -1.00 -3.71
CA PHE A 49 4.98 -0.17 -2.53
C PHE A 49 6.47 0.03 -2.24
N ALA A 50 7.32 -0.98 -2.44
CA ALA A 50 8.76 -0.83 -2.27
C ALA A 50 9.31 0.22 -3.23
N ALA A 51 8.96 0.15 -4.52
CA ALA A 51 9.40 1.12 -5.51
C ALA A 51 8.92 2.54 -5.20
N ALA A 52 7.62 2.72 -4.95
CA ALA A 52 7.03 4.03 -4.68
C ALA A 52 7.63 4.68 -3.43
N PHE A 53 7.75 3.94 -2.33
CA PHE A 53 8.26 4.49 -1.08
C PHE A 53 9.78 4.64 -1.06
N THR A 54 10.53 3.83 -1.82
CA THR A 54 11.96 4.09 -2.03
C THR A 54 12.19 5.45 -2.68
N LEU A 55 11.45 5.78 -3.75
CA LEU A 55 11.53 7.10 -4.40
C LEU A 55 11.10 8.24 -3.46
N TYR A 56 10.05 8.01 -2.67
CA TYR A 56 9.62 8.97 -1.64
C TYR A 56 10.72 9.25 -0.61
N PHE A 57 11.31 8.21 -0.01
CA PHE A 57 12.33 8.40 1.02
C PHE A 57 13.66 8.93 0.47
N GLN A 58 13.99 8.68 -0.80
CA GLN A 58 15.14 9.31 -1.45
C GLN A 58 15.02 10.84 -1.52
N SER A 59 13.80 11.35 -1.70
CA SER A 59 13.52 12.80 -1.73
C SER A 59 13.17 13.38 -0.35
N HIS A 60 12.84 12.53 0.62
CA HIS A 60 12.36 12.92 1.95
C HIS A 60 13.12 12.23 3.08
N LYS A 61 14.46 12.22 3.01
CA LYS A 61 15.34 11.48 3.94
C LYS A 61 15.13 11.78 5.43
N GLN A 62 14.65 12.98 5.78
CA GLN A 62 14.44 13.39 7.16
C GLN A 62 13.09 12.93 7.75
N GLN A 63 12.25 12.26 6.96
CA GLN A 63 10.96 11.78 7.45
C GLN A 63 11.13 10.51 8.27
N GLU A 64 10.42 10.45 9.39
CA GLU A 64 10.44 9.29 10.26
C GLU A 64 9.64 8.13 9.63
N PRO A 65 10.26 6.96 9.38
CA PRO A 65 9.62 5.86 8.65
C PRO A 65 8.31 5.36 9.26
N PHE A 66 8.19 5.32 10.58
CA PHE A 66 6.97 4.87 11.26
C PHE A 66 5.80 5.84 11.04
N VAL A 67 6.02 7.15 11.12
CA VAL A 67 5.01 8.18 10.80
C VAL A 67 4.54 8.06 9.36
N VAL A 68 5.47 7.88 8.41
CA VAL A 68 5.12 7.73 6.99
C VAL A 68 4.27 6.48 6.76
N MET A 69 4.66 5.36 7.37
CA MET A 69 3.88 4.12 7.34
C MET A 69 2.46 4.33 7.90
N VAL A 70 2.31 4.94 9.07
CA VAL A 70 0.99 5.16 9.69
C VAL A 70 0.09 6.01 8.79
N VAL A 71 0.61 7.12 8.25
CA VAL A 71 -0.16 8.02 7.37
C VAL A 71 -0.55 7.30 6.07
N ALA A 72 0.36 6.53 5.48
CA ALA A 72 0.08 5.75 4.28
C ALA A 72 -1.01 4.69 4.56
N MET A 73 -0.92 3.96 5.67
CA MET A 73 -1.92 2.96 6.05
C MET A 73 -3.29 3.58 6.33
N ALA A 74 -3.34 4.73 7.00
CA ALA A 74 -4.59 5.48 7.20
C ALA A 74 -5.20 5.92 5.87
N SER A 75 -4.38 6.41 4.93
CA SER A 75 -4.82 6.79 3.58
C SER A 75 -5.36 5.59 2.81
N MET A 76 -4.69 4.44 2.89
CA MET A 76 -5.12 3.19 2.27
C MET A 76 -6.50 2.74 2.76
N VAL A 77 -6.76 2.84 4.07
CA VAL A 77 -8.10 2.56 4.61
C VAL A 77 -9.16 3.45 3.98
N VAL A 78 -8.88 4.75 3.82
CA VAL A 78 -9.80 5.67 3.15
C VAL A 78 -10.00 5.29 1.67
N PHE A 79 -8.93 4.94 0.96
CA PHE A 79 -9.03 4.52 -0.45
C PHE A 79 -9.86 3.26 -0.62
N GLU A 80 -9.61 2.24 0.20
CA GLU A 80 -10.38 0.99 0.18
C GLU A 80 -11.84 1.26 0.54
N LEU A 81 -12.14 2.08 1.56
CA LEU A 81 -13.52 2.45 1.90
C LEU A 81 -14.24 3.15 0.74
N VAL A 82 -13.58 4.11 0.09
CA VAL A 82 -14.15 4.79 -1.09
C VAL A 82 -14.38 3.79 -2.23
N TYR A 83 -13.43 2.90 -2.48
CA TYR A 83 -13.57 1.86 -3.50
C TYR A 83 -14.74 0.92 -3.21
N PHE A 84 -14.85 0.42 -1.97
CA PHE A 84 -15.93 -0.48 -1.57
C PHE A 84 -17.30 0.18 -1.58
N LEU A 85 -17.40 1.46 -1.20
CA LEU A 85 -18.68 2.17 -1.17
C LEU A 85 -19.21 2.55 -2.55
N TYR A 86 -18.33 2.88 -3.49
CA TYR A 86 -18.74 3.52 -4.76
C TYR A 86 -18.46 2.70 -6.02
N PHE A 87 -17.49 1.77 -5.99
CA PHE A 87 -17.00 1.09 -7.19
C PHE A 87 -17.13 -0.43 -7.13
N TYR A 88 -17.05 -1.03 -5.94
CA TYR A 88 -17.11 -2.48 -5.79
C TYR A 88 -18.55 -2.98 -5.89
N SER A 89 -18.87 -3.76 -6.92
CA SER A 89 -20.18 -4.39 -7.14
C SER A 89 -20.14 -5.91 -7.10
N GLY A 90 -19.02 -6.51 -6.67
CA GLY A 90 -18.80 -7.96 -6.67
C GLY A 90 -19.26 -8.65 -5.38
N THR A 91 -19.40 -9.99 -5.44
CA THR A 91 -19.45 -10.80 -4.22
C THR A 91 -18.08 -10.80 -3.55
N PHE A 92 -18.01 -10.67 -2.22
CA PHE A 92 -16.76 -10.72 -1.42
C PHE A 92 -16.06 -12.10 -1.39
N TRP A 93 -16.12 -12.84 -2.50
CA TRP A 93 -15.76 -14.25 -2.62
C TRP A 93 -14.27 -14.57 -2.40
N PHE A 94 -13.39 -13.56 -2.31
CA PHE A 94 -11.94 -13.69 -2.10
C PHE A 94 -11.44 -13.02 -0.80
N LEU A 95 -12.33 -12.61 0.10
CA LEU A 95 -11.97 -11.84 1.29
C LEU A 95 -12.10 -12.68 2.56
N THR A 96 -11.25 -13.68 2.74
CA THR A 96 -11.04 -14.14 4.11
C THR A 96 -10.34 -13.04 4.90
N TYR A 97 -10.50 -13.04 6.22
CA TYR A 97 -9.79 -12.12 7.11
C TYR A 97 -8.27 -12.10 6.86
N VAL A 98 -7.70 -13.24 6.46
CA VAL A 98 -6.29 -13.40 6.13
C VAL A 98 -5.91 -12.64 4.86
N ASP A 99 -6.78 -12.67 3.85
CA ASP A 99 -6.58 -11.99 2.56
C ASP A 99 -6.62 -10.45 2.67
N TRP A 100 -7.08 -9.91 3.80
CA TRP A 100 -6.96 -8.48 4.12
C TRP A 100 -5.71 -8.15 4.93
N ILE A 101 -5.47 -8.93 5.99
CA ILE A 101 -4.43 -8.59 6.96
C ILE A 101 -3.03 -8.85 6.43
N VAL A 102 -2.83 -9.92 5.68
CA VAL A 102 -1.50 -10.22 5.13
C VAL A 102 -1.06 -9.12 4.15
N PRO A 103 -1.90 -8.69 3.17
CA PRO A 103 -1.64 -7.49 2.37
C PRO A 103 -1.36 -6.23 3.18
N ALA A 104 -2.20 -5.92 4.17
CA ALA A 104 -2.02 -4.71 4.99
C ALA A 104 -0.70 -4.74 5.78
N PHE A 105 -0.36 -5.89 6.36
CA PHE A 105 0.90 -6.10 7.06
C PHE A 105 2.11 -6.00 6.11
N LEU A 106 2.00 -6.56 4.91
CA LEU A 106 3.05 -6.50 3.90
C LEU A 106 3.30 -5.06 3.45
N ILE A 107 2.24 -4.30 3.16
CA ILE A 107 2.34 -2.87 2.83
C ILE A 107 3.03 -2.11 3.96
N ALA A 108 2.54 -2.24 5.20
CA ALA A 108 3.11 -1.55 6.34
C ALA A 108 4.60 -1.88 6.54
N SER A 109 4.94 -3.16 6.48
CA SER A 109 6.32 -3.65 6.63
C SER A 109 7.23 -3.14 5.52
N VAL A 110 6.76 -3.10 4.28
CA VAL A 110 7.52 -2.61 3.12
C VAL A 110 7.77 -1.11 3.23
N ILE A 111 6.75 -0.31 3.57
CA ILE A 111 6.91 1.14 3.73
C ILE A 111 7.90 1.44 4.86
N HIS A 112 7.71 0.83 6.04
CA HIS A 112 8.60 1.05 7.17
C HIS A 112 10.02 0.55 6.86
N GLY A 113 10.15 -0.66 6.31
CA GLY A 113 11.43 -1.28 5.98
C GLY A 113 12.22 -0.47 4.94
N THR A 114 11.58 -0.04 3.86
CA THR A 114 12.23 0.85 2.87
C THR A 114 12.64 2.18 3.46
N GLY A 115 11.79 2.79 4.31
CA GLY A 115 12.16 4.00 5.04
C GLY A 115 13.41 3.79 5.88
N VAL A 116 13.42 2.78 6.75
CA VAL A 116 14.59 2.46 7.58
C VAL A 116 15.85 2.20 6.76
N LEU A 117 15.75 1.53 5.60
CA LEU A 117 16.90 1.26 4.75
C LEU A 117 17.44 2.49 4.02
N VAL A 118 16.56 3.41 3.61
CA VAL A 118 16.92 4.59 2.79
C VAL A 118 17.28 5.80 3.64
N THR A 119 16.68 5.96 4.83
CA THR A 119 16.88 7.11 5.71
C THR A 119 17.94 6.88 6.79
N LYS A 120 18.49 5.67 6.91
CA LYS A 120 19.67 5.42 7.76
C LYS A 120 20.89 6.06 7.12
N GLU A 121 21.23 7.26 7.58
CA GLU A 121 22.58 7.86 7.49
C GLU A 121 23.31 7.67 8.82
#